data_AF-A0AAU7VP31-F1
#
_entry.id   AF-A0AAU7VP31-F1
#
_cell.length_a   1.000
_cell.length_b   1.000
_cell.length_c   1.000
_cell.angle_alpha   90.00
_cell.angle_beta   90.00
_cell.angle_gamma   90.00
#
_symmetry.space_group_name_H-M   'P 1'
#
loop_
_entity.id
_entity.type
_entity.pdbx_description
1 polymer ?
#
loop_
_entity_poly.entity_id
_entity_poly.type
_entity_poly.pdbx_seq_one_letter_code
_entity_poly.pdbx_strand_id
1 'polypeptide(L)'
;MFKMLEKKEGFTLIELIVVIAIIGILAAIAVPRLGGFRDDAQSSADQATVRTVESAYATYLARVGDDKAVKWDSSNDAVWGEYLNEWPERIEAVELDSEGKIKVTGDAVPDDA
;
A
#
# COMPACT_ATOMS: atom_id res chain seq x y z
N MET A 1 36.24 -32.22 -54.63
CA MET A 1 35.47 -32.04 -53.38
C MET A 1 35.21 -30.55 -53.21
N PHE A 2 34.00 -30.08 -53.53
CA PHE A 2 33.65 -28.66 -53.40
C PHE A 2 33.28 -28.36 -51.95
N LYS A 3 34.08 -27.51 -51.29
CA LYS A 3 33.84 -27.06 -49.93
C LYS A 3 32.86 -25.88 -49.99
N MET A 4 31.62 -26.09 -49.56
CA MET A 4 30.63 -25.02 -49.45
C MET A 4 31.07 -24.04 -48.36
N LEU A 5 31.25 -22.78 -48.74
CA LEU A 5 31.47 -21.68 -47.79
C LEU A 5 30.13 -21.35 -47.15
N GLU A 6 29.99 -21.61 -45.85
CA GLU A 6 28.83 -21.14 -45.07
C GLU A 6 28.80 -19.61 -45.09
N LYS A 7 27.69 -19.04 -45.57
CA LYS A 7 27.44 -17.60 -45.47
C LYS A 7 27.20 -17.25 -44.01
N LYS A 8 28.09 -16.45 -43.43
CA LYS A 8 27.82 -15.81 -42.14
C LYS A 8 26.74 -14.76 -42.35
N GLU A 9 25.53 -15.02 -41.85
CA GLU A 9 24.47 -14.02 -41.78
C GLU A 9 24.88 -12.99 -40.72
N GLY A 10 25.27 -11.80 -41.19
CA GLY A 10 25.59 -10.67 -40.32
C GLY A 10 24.35 -9.85 -40.04
N PHE A 11 24.14 -9.49 -38.77
CA PHE A 11 23.09 -8.59 -38.34
C PHE A 11 23.29 -7.20 -38.95
N THR A 12 22.22 -6.58 -39.47
CA THR A 12 22.32 -5.27 -40.10
C THR A 12 22.26 -4.15 -39.06
N LEU A 13 22.98 -3.05 -39.30
CA LEU A 13 22.90 -1.86 -38.42
C LEU A 13 21.48 -1.29 -38.37
N ILE A 14 20.72 -1.40 -39.47
CA ILE A 14 19.35 -0.91 -39.54
C ILE A 14 18.40 -1.73 -38.67
N GLU A 15 18.59 -3.05 -38.56
CA GLU A 15 17.82 -3.87 -37.60
C GLU A 15 18.08 -3.43 -36.17
N LEU A 16 19.34 -3.12 -35.80
CA LEU A 16 19.63 -2.63 -34.46
C LEU A 16 18.90 -1.31 -34.16
N ILE A 17 18.91 -0.39 -35.13
CA ILE A 17 18.32 0.94 -34.99
C ILE A 17 16.80 0.85 -34.81
N VAL A 18 16.13 0.00 -35.59
CA VAL A 18 14.68 -0.20 -35.47
C VAL A 18 14.33 -0.81 -34.11
N VAL A 19 15.12 -1.76 -33.61
CA VAL A 19 14.88 -2.40 -32.30
C VAL A 19 14.99 -1.39 -31.15
N ILE A 20 16.06 -0.58 -31.10
CA ILE A 20 16.20 0.42 -30.04
C ILE A 20 15.15 1.53 -30.14
N ALA A 21 14.68 1.85 -31.36
CA ALA A 21 13.59 2.81 -31.56
C ALA A 21 12.28 2.28 -30.97
N ILE A 22 11.93 1.01 -31.20
CA ILE A 22 10.73 0.38 -30.62
C ILE A 22 10.85 0.31 -29.09
N ILE A 23 11.99 -0.14 -28.56
CA ILE A 23 12.24 -0.20 -27.11
C ILE A 23 12.13 1.19 -26.48
N GLY A 24 12.65 2.24 -27.15
CA GLY A 24 12.55 3.62 -26.69
C GLY A 24 11.11 4.12 -26.55
N ILE A 25 10.25 3.82 -27.52
CA ILE A 25 8.82 4.18 -27.48
C ILE A 25 8.11 3.44 -26.34
N LEU A 26 8.35 2.13 -26.19
CA LEU A 26 7.76 1.32 -25.12
C LEU A 26 8.21 1.80 -23.74
N ALA A 27 9.50 2.10 -23.57
CA ALA A 27 10.05 2.62 -22.31
C ALA A 27 9.44 3.97 -21.93
N ALA A 28 9.26 4.88 -22.90
CA ALA A 28 8.67 6.20 -22.66
C ALA A 28 7.22 6.13 -22.11
N ILE A 29 6.43 5.13 -22.55
CA ILE A 29 5.05 4.94 -22.10
C ILE A 29 4.98 4.13 -20.80
N ALA A 30 5.89 3.17 -20.59
CA ALA A 30 5.87 2.26 -19.45
C ALA A 30 6.32 2.92 -18.14
N VAL A 31 7.39 3.72 -18.17
CA VAL A 31 7.99 4.33 -16.97
C VAL A 31 7.03 5.22 -16.16
N PRO A 32 6.28 6.18 -16.75
CA PRO A 32 5.44 7.10 -15.97
C PRO A 32 4.29 6.40 -15.24
N ARG A 33 3.85 5.22 -15.70
CA ARG A 33 2.78 4.47 -15.04
C ARG A 33 3.21 3.81 -13.74
N LEU A 34 4.48 3.50 -13.57
CA LEU A 34 4.96 2.72 -12.41
C LEU A 34 5.05 3.52 -11.11
N GLY A 35 5.07 4.85 -11.17
CA GLY A 35 5.18 5.72 -9.99
C GLY A 35 3.93 5.71 -9.13
N GLY A 36 2.78 6.08 -9.69
CA GLY A 36 1.54 6.29 -8.92
C GLY A 36 0.90 5.01 -8.38
N PHE A 37 1.09 3.86 -9.02
CA PHE A 37 0.46 2.62 -8.57
C PHE A 37 0.89 2.17 -7.17
N ARG A 38 2.12 2.51 -6.75
CA ARG A 38 2.59 2.17 -5.40
C ARG A 38 1.92 3.03 -4.35
N ASP A 39 1.80 4.33 -4.61
CA ASP A 39 1.19 5.29 -3.69
C ASP A 39 -0.30 4.99 -3.54
N ASP A 40 -1.00 4.70 -4.64
CA ASP A 40 -2.42 4.31 -4.63
C ASP A 40 -2.66 3.00 -3.88
N ALA A 41 -1.79 2.00 -4.10
CA ALA A 41 -1.86 0.72 -3.41
C ALA A 41 -1.60 0.87 -1.91
N GLN A 42 -0.62 1.71 -1.53
CA GLN A 42 -0.32 2.01 -0.14
C GLN A 42 -1.50 2.71 0.53
N SER A 43 -2.03 3.79 -0.07
CA SER A 43 -3.20 4.49 0.45
C SER A 43 -4.42 3.57 0.63
N SER A 44 -4.63 2.66 -0.33
CA SER A 44 -5.72 1.67 -0.23
C SER A 44 -5.51 0.69 0.92
N ALA A 45 -4.27 0.24 1.14
CA ALA A 45 -3.93 -0.64 2.27
C ALA A 45 -4.09 0.06 3.62
N ASP A 46 -3.73 1.35 3.68
CA ASP A 46 -3.84 2.19 4.86
C ASP A 46 -5.29 2.41 5.26
N GLN A 47 -6.15 2.76 4.30
CA GLN A 47 -7.59 2.88 4.52
C GLN A 47 -8.23 1.57 5.00
N ALA A 48 -7.79 0.42 4.46
CA ALA A 48 -8.24 -0.88 4.93
C ALA A 48 -7.81 -1.16 6.38
N THR A 49 -6.60 -0.72 6.75
CA THR A 49 -6.06 -0.84 8.10
C THR A 49 -6.84 0.03 9.08
N VAL A 50 -7.07 1.30 8.76
CA VAL A 50 -7.88 2.23 9.57
C VAL A 50 -9.26 1.62 9.85
N ARG A 51 -9.98 1.17 8.81
CA ARG A 51 -11.31 0.54 8.96
C ARG A 51 -11.29 -0.70 9.84
N THR A 52 -10.21 -1.48 9.79
CA THR A 52 -10.04 -2.68 10.61
C THR A 52 -9.95 -2.30 12.09
N VAL A 53 -9.13 -1.30 12.42
CA VAL A 53 -8.99 -0.84 13.82
C VAL A 53 -10.26 -0.15 14.30
N GLU A 54 -10.90 0.67 13.47
CA GLU A 54 -12.20 1.29 13.79
C GLU A 54 -13.26 0.24 14.09
N SER A 55 -13.38 -0.80 13.27
CA SER A 55 -14.35 -1.88 13.48
C SER A 55 -14.05 -2.65 14.77
N ALA A 56 -12.78 -2.89 15.09
CA ALA A 56 -12.38 -3.53 16.34
C ALA A 56 -12.73 -2.66 17.54
N TYR A 57 -12.43 -1.36 17.48
CA TYR A 57 -12.74 -0.40 18.53
C TYR A 57 -14.25 -0.23 18.72
N ALA A 58 -15.02 -0.16 17.64
CA ALA A 58 -16.48 -0.11 17.69
C ALA A 58 -17.07 -1.34 18.38
N THR A 59 -16.50 -2.52 18.12
CA THR A 59 -16.91 -3.77 18.79
C THR A 59 -16.60 -3.72 20.29
N TYR A 60 -15.43 -3.19 20.66
CA TYR A 60 -15.07 -2.96 22.06
C TYR A 60 -16.06 -2.01 22.75
N LEU A 61 -16.36 -0.85 22.15
CA LEU A 61 -17.30 0.12 22.68
C LEU A 61 -18.71 -0.48 22.83
N ALA A 62 -19.17 -1.27 21.85
CA ALA A 62 -20.44 -1.98 21.94
C ALA A 62 -20.51 -2.95 23.13
N ARG A 63 -19.36 -3.46 23.60
CA ARG A 63 -19.27 -4.36 24.76
C ARG A 63 -19.17 -3.60 26.08
N VAL A 64 -18.34 -2.56 26.15
CA VAL A 64 -18.02 -1.88 27.42
C VAL A 64 -18.88 -0.65 27.71
N GLY A 65 -19.46 -0.04 26.67
CA GLY A 65 -20.13 1.25 26.72
C GLY A 65 -19.16 2.42 26.53
N ASP A 66 -19.64 3.51 25.93
CA ASP A 66 -18.85 4.71 25.63
C ASP A 66 -18.32 5.39 26.90
N ASP A 67 -19.00 5.24 28.05
CA ASP A 67 -18.58 5.76 29.35
C ASP A 67 -17.27 5.16 29.87
N LYS A 68 -16.87 4.02 29.30
CA LYS A 68 -15.64 3.29 29.64
C LYS A 68 -14.67 3.22 28.48
N ALA A 69 -14.88 4.03 27.45
CA ALA A 69 -13.95 4.13 26.34
C ALA A 69 -12.55 4.50 26.85
N VAL A 70 -11.54 3.78 26.37
CA VAL A 70 -10.13 4.06 26.65
C VAL A 70 -9.40 4.23 25.33
N LYS A 71 -8.36 5.06 25.32
CA LYS A 71 -7.46 5.19 24.19
C LYS A 71 -6.71 3.88 23.96
N TRP A 72 -6.75 3.36 22.73
CA TRP A 72 -5.91 2.26 22.28
C TRP A 72 -4.65 2.80 21.61
N ASP A 73 -3.51 2.22 21.94
CA ASP A 73 -2.22 2.50 21.30
C ASP A 73 -1.30 1.26 21.41
N SER A 74 -0.13 1.32 20.79
CA SER A 74 0.81 0.18 20.77
C SER A 74 1.32 -0.27 22.14
N SER A 75 1.09 0.51 23.21
CA SER A 75 1.58 0.21 24.55
C SER A 75 0.59 -0.59 25.42
N ASN A 76 -0.67 -0.72 25.00
CA ASN A 76 -1.74 -1.30 25.83
C ASN A 76 -2.36 -2.59 25.25
N ASP A 77 -1.50 -3.56 24.94
CA ASP A 77 -1.83 -4.86 24.36
C ASP A 77 -2.96 -5.63 25.06
N ALA A 78 -3.04 -5.58 26.39
CA ALA A 78 -4.07 -6.27 27.14
C ALA A 78 -5.51 -5.81 26.82
N VAL A 79 -5.68 -4.60 26.27
CA VAL A 79 -7.01 -4.05 25.94
C VAL A 79 -7.40 -4.40 24.51
N TRP A 80 -6.59 -4.02 23.53
CA TRP A 80 -6.90 -4.28 22.12
C TRP A 80 -6.57 -5.70 21.69
N GLY A 81 -5.72 -6.43 22.42
CA GLY A 81 -5.31 -7.79 22.11
C GLY A 81 -6.42 -8.82 22.19
N GLU A 82 -7.57 -8.47 22.79
CA GLU A 82 -8.80 -9.28 22.69
C GLU A 82 -9.50 -9.14 21.34
N TYR A 83 -9.21 -8.08 20.56
CA TYR A 83 -9.91 -7.70 19.33
C TYR A 83 -9.03 -7.74 18.09
N LEU A 84 -7.71 -7.54 18.27
CA LEU A 84 -6.72 -7.51 17.19
C LEU A 84 -5.60 -8.51 17.51
N ASN A 85 -5.11 -9.18 16.46
CA ASN A 85 -3.98 -10.10 16.59
C ASN A 85 -2.65 -9.35 16.78
N GLU A 86 -2.53 -8.17 16.17
CA GLU A 86 -1.33 -7.33 16.17
C GLU A 86 -1.73 -5.87 15.99
N TRP A 87 -0.98 -4.97 16.63
CA TRP A 87 -1.17 -3.53 16.46
C TRP A 87 -0.55 -3.06 15.14
N PRO A 88 -1.29 -2.34 14.28
CA PRO A 88 -0.77 -1.86 13.01
C PRO A 88 0.27 -0.74 13.20
N GLU A 89 1.44 -0.91 12.59
CA GLU A 89 2.60 -0.01 12.78
C GLU A 89 2.35 1.46 12.39
N ARG A 90 1.47 1.70 11.41
CA ARG A 90 1.18 3.04 10.87
C ARG A 90 -0.02 3.72 11.54
N ILE A 91 -0.57 3.11 12.57
CA ILE A 91 -1.61 3.69 13.42
C ILE A 91 -0.96 4.01 14.77
N GLU A 92 -1.08 5.25 15.20
CA GLU A 92 -0.57 5.71 16.48
C GLU A 92 -1.57 5.43 17.60
N ALA A 93 -2.85 5.75 17.37
CA ALA A 93 -3.88 5.57 18.39
C ALA A 93 -5.31 5.53 17.84
N VAL A 94 -6.21 4.94 18.61
CA VAL A 94 -7.67 5.03 18.41
C VAL A 94 -8.36 5.41 19.72
N GLU A 95 -9.21 6.43 19.67
CA GLU A 95 -9.94 6.93 20.84
C GLU A 95 -11.29 7.54 20.43
N LEU A 96 -12.16 7.77 21.42
CA LEU A 96 -13.33 8.63 21.21
C LEU A 96 -12.92 10.10 21.27
N ASP A 97 -13.37 10.89 20.30
CA ASP A 97 -13.21 12.35 20.33
C ASP A 97 -14.20 13.01 21.31
N SER A 98 -14.14 14.34 21.41
CA SER A 98 -15.05 15.11 22.27
C SER A 98 -16.52 15.05 21.86
N GLU A 99 -16.82 14.56 20.65
CA GLU A 99 -18.17 14.38 20.12
C GLU A 99 -18.66 12.92 20.27
N GLY A 100 -17.84 12.04 20.84
CA GLY A 100 -18.14 10.61 20.98
C GLY A 100 -17.99 9.82 19.69
N LYS A 101 -17.26 10.34 18.69
CA LYS A 101 -16.94 9.61 17.46
C LYS A 101 -15.59 8.91 17.59
N ILE A 102 -15.46 7.77 16.92
CA ILE A 102 -14.19 7.04 16.83
C ILE A 102 -13.23 7.88 15.98
N LYS A 103 -12.09 8.22 16.57
CA LYS A 103 -11.00 8.92 15.91
C LYS A 103 -9.78 8.02 15.87
N VAL A 104 -9.26 7.81 14.66
CA VAL A 104 -7.98 7.12 14.43
C VAL A 104 -6.92 8.17 14.14
N THR A 105 -5.73 8.01 14.70
CA THR A 105 -4.57 8.89 14.49
C THR A 105 -3.37 8.06 14.04
N GLY A 106 -2.57 8.59 13.13
CA GLY A 106 -1.29 8.02 12.68
C GLY A 106 -1.03 8.27 11.20
N ASP A 107 0.14 7.87 10.72
CA ASP A 107 0.58 8.12 9.34
C ASP A 107 -0.34 7.49 8.27
N ALA A 108 -1.09 6.43 8.62
CA ALA A 108 -2.06 5.79 7.73
C ALA A 108 -3.39 6.55 7.61
N VAL A 109 -3.62 7.56 8.44
CA VAL A 109 -4.84 8.37 8.41
C VAL A 109 -4.63 9.52 7.44
N PRO A 110 -5.47 9.67 6.40
CA PRO A 110 -5.43 10.83 5.53
C PRO A 110 -5.62 12.13 6.33
N ASP A 111 -4.85 13.17 6.02
CA ASP A 111 -4.94 14.49 6.69
C ASP A 111 -6.31 15.17 6.54
N ASP A 112 -7.18 14.65 5.66
CA ASP A 112 -8.53 15.14 5.37
C ASP A 112 -9.67 14.31 5.98
N ALA A 113 -9.37 13.35 6.87
CA ALA A 113 -10.35 12.51 7.58
C ALA A 113 -11.01 13.19 8.79
#